data_AF-A0A4Y9L4T3-F1
#
_entry.id   AF-A0A4Y9L4T3-F1
#
_cell.length_a   1.000
_cell.length_b   1.000
_cell.length_c   1.000
_cell.angle_alpha   90.00
_cell.angle_beta   90.00
_cell.angle_gamma   90.00
#
_symmetry.space_group_name_H-M   'P 1'
#
loop_
_entity.id
_entity.type
_entity.pdbx_description
1 polymer ?
#
loop_
_entity_poly.entity_id
_entity_poly.type
_entity_poly.pdbx_seq_one_letter_code
_entity_poly.pdbx_strand_id
1 'polypeptide(L)'
;MSSSEAAARIIDLYQRQASDWIEKRAQSGLFEPAWLDRFRALLPANIGSLLGRNGFRVVSHVADDRDCGGHTIWLAQRIDTLGSVERSWR
;
A
#
# COMPACT_ATOMS: atom_id res chain seq x y z
N MET A 1 21.26 -3.24 18.12
CA MET A 1 20.48 -2.57 17.06
C MET A 1 19.03 -2.96 17.23
N SER A 2 18.15 -2.01 17.46
CA SER A 2 16.72 -2.29 17.68
C SER A 2 16.03 -2.71 16.38
N SER A 3 14.95 -3.51 16.46
CA SER A 3 14.10 -3.84 15.30
C SER A 3 13.60 -2.57 14.58
N SER A 4 13.37 -1.50 15.34
CA SER A 4 12.98 -0.19 14.81
C SER A 4 14.11 0.51 14.04
N GLU A 5 15.37 0.41 14.49
CA GLU A 5 16.53 0.97 13.76
C GLU A 5 16.88 0.18 12.50
N ALA A 6 16.62 -1.14 12.49
CA ALA A 6 16.77 -1.96 11.30
C ALA A 6 15.70 -1.61 10.25
N ALA A 7 14.44 -1.46 10.66
CA ALA A 7 13.36 -1.04 9.78
C ALA A 7 13.59 0.35 9.18
N ALA A 8 14.05 1.31 9.99
CA ALA A 8 14.36 2.66 9.52
C ALA A 8 15.43 2.68 8.42
N ARG A 9 16.50 1.88 8.55
CA ARG A 9 17.54 1.74 7.52
C ARG A 9 17.02 1.14 6.22
N ILE A 10 16.10 0.19 6.31
CA ILE A 10 15.46 -0.41 5.13
C ILE A 10 14.62 0.66 4.43
N ILE A 11 13.73 1.35 5.15
CA ILE A 11 12.88 2.41 4.58
C ILE A 11 13.72 3.48 3.88
N ASP A 12 14.78 3.93 4.54
CA ASP A 12 15.72 4.94 4.02
C ASP A 12 16.45 4.47 2.74
N LEU A 13 16.88 3.20 2.69
CA LEU A 13 17.43 2.60 1.47
C LEU A 13 16.42 2.59 0.32
N TYR A 14 15.17 2.18 0.60
CA TYR A 14 14.11 2.17 -0.40
C TYR A 14 13.78 3.58 -0.89
N GLN A 15 13.66 4.55 0.02
CA GLN A 15 13.35 5.94 -0.33
C GLN A 15 14.40 6.55 -1.25
N ARG A 16 15.69 6.30 -1.00
CA ARG A 16 16.77 6.78 -1.87
C ARG A 16 16.72 6.23 -3.29
N GLN A 17 16.24 5.00 -3.45
CA GLN A 17 16.26 4.29 -4.74
C GLN A 17 14.90 4.32 -5.45
N ALA A 18 13.84 4.78 -4.77
CA ALA A 18 12.48 4.75 -5.27
C ALA A 18 12.33 5.54 -6.57
N SER A 19 12.86 6.77 -6.63
CA SER A 19 12.73 7.63 -7.83
C SER A 19 13.44 7.02 -9.05
N ASP A 20 14.68 6.56 -8.88
CA ASP A 20 15.46 5.90 -9.94
C ASP A 20 14.77 4.61 -10.43
N TRP A 21 14.16 3.88 -9.50
CA TRP A 21 13.42 2.67 -9.82
C TRP A 21 12.11 2.98 -10.57
N ILE A 22 11.34 4.00 -10.14
CA ILE A 22 10.13 4.47 -10.83
C ILE A 22 10.47 4.86 -12.27
N GLU A 23 11.53 5.65 -12.46
CA GLU A 23 11.93 6.15 -13.76
C GLU A 23 12.39 5.01 -14.70
N LYS A 24 13.29 4.14 -14.26
CA LYS A 24 13.76 2.99 -15.05
C LYS A 24 12.61 2.05 -15.44
N ARG A 25 11.68 1.84 -14.52
CA ARG A 25 10.50 0.98 -14.72
C ARG A 25 9.52 1.58 -15.73
N ALA A 26 9.31 2.89 -15.70
CA ALA A 26 8.49 3.59 -16.70
C ALA A 26 9.13 3.50 -18.10
N GLN A 27 10.46 3.55 -18.19
CA GLN A 27 11.21 3.47 -19.44
C GLN A 27 11.21 2.07 -20.08
N SER A 28 11.15 0.99 -19.27
CA SER A 28 11.17 -0.39 -19.77
C SER A 28 9.86 -0.88 -20.40
N GLY A 29 8.81 -0.06 -20.41
CA GLY A 29 7.47 -0.47 -20.80
C GLY A 29 6.76 -1.16 -19.64
N LEU A 30 5.78 -0.47 -19.05
CA LEU A 30 4.94 -1.04 -18.00
C LEU A 30 4.01 -2.08 -18.65
N PHE A 31 4.10 -3.35 -18.24
CA PHE A 31 3.12 -4.38 -18.63
C PHE A 31 1.87 -4.34 -17.73
N GLU A 32 1.94 -3.54 -16.68
CA GLU A 32 0.91 -3.37 -15.68
C GLU A 32 -0.29 -2.49 -16.03
N PRO A 33 -0.23 -1.48 -16.92
CA PRO A 33 -1.33 -0.55 -17.13
C PRO A 33 -2.62 -1.27 -17.50
N ALA A 34 -2.55 -2.24 -18.41
CA ALA A 34 -3.72 -2.95 -18.88
C ALA A 34 -4.42 -3.79 -17.80
N TRP A 35 -3.67 -4.55 -16.98
CA TRP A 35 -4.29 -5.33 -15.91
C TRP A 35 -4.71 -4.44 -14.74
N LEU A 36 -3.99 -3.34 -14.50
CA LEU A 36 -4.26 -2.42 -13.40
C LEU A 36 -5.47 -1.54 -13.69
N ASP A 37 -5.65 -1.07 -14.92
CA ASP A 37 -6.88 -0.40 -15.35
C ASP A 37 -8.07 -1.36 -15.27
N ARG A 38 -7.89 -2.62 -15.67
CA ARG A 38 -8.91 -3.66 -15.50
C ARG A 38 -9.24 -3.90 -14.02
N PHE A 39 -8.22 -3.99 -13.17
CA PHE A 39 -8.40 -4.15 -11.72
C PHE A 39 -9.13 -2.96 -11.12
N ARG A 40 -8.74 -1.73 -11.46
CA ARG A 40 -9.39 -0.49 -11.04
C ARG A 40 -10.85 -0.42 -11.48
N ALA A 41 -11.15 -0.84 -12.71
CA ALA A 41 -12.52 -0.91 -13.21
C ALA A 41 -13.39 -1.93 -12.46
N LEU A 42 -12.77 -2.95 -11.86
CA LEU A 42 -13.43 -3.95 -11.01
C LEU A 42 -13.51 -3.54 -9.54
N LEU A 43 -12.77 -2.49 -9.12
CA LEU A 43 -12.88 -2.00 -7.77
C LEU A 43 -14.26 -1.38 -7.57
N PRO A 44 -15.02 -1.80 -6.54
CA PRO A 44 -16.30 -1.22 -6.29
C PRO A 44 -16.12 0.23 -5.82
N ALA A 45 -17.00 1.13 -6.27
CA ALA A 45 -16.96 2.56 -5.91
C ALA A 45 -16.97 2.81 -4.38
N ASN A 46 -17.34 1.80 -3.60
CA ASN A 46 -17.41 1.83 -2.15
C ASN A 46 -16.28 1.06 -1.46
N ILE A 47 -15.05 1.05 -2.00
CA ILE A 47 -13.95 0.27 -1.43
C ILE A 47 -13.69 0.56 0.06
N GLY A 48 -13.95 1.78 0.54
CA GLY A 48 -13.94 2.10 1.98
C GLY A 48 -14.98 1.31 2.79
N SER A 49 -16.17 1.09 2.24
CA SER A 49 -17.19 0.21 2.83
C SER A 49 -16.78 -1.26 2.76
N LEU A 50 -16.13 -1.69 1.67
CA LEU A 50 -15.57 -3.04 1.56
C LEU A 50 -14.50 -3.28 2.64
N LEU A 51 -13.58 -2.32 2.82
CA LEU A 51 -12.55 -2.36 3.86
C LEU A 51 -13.20 -2.44 5.26
N GLY A 52 -14.20 -1.61 5.53
CA GLY A 52 -14.98 -1.65 6.76
C GLY A 52 -15.63 -3.01 7.03
N ARG A 53 -16.30 -3.58 6.02
CA ARG A 53 -16.92 -4.92 6.11
C ARG A 53 -15.92 -6.04 6.35
N ASN A 54 -14.67 -5.86 5.93
CA ASN A 54 -13.59 -6.82 6.14
C ASN A 54 -12.75 -6.53 7.39
N GLY A 55 -13.26 -5.70 8.32
CA GLY A 55 -12.60 -5.45 9.60
C GLY A 55 -11.43 -4.48 9.50
N PHE A 56 -11.46 -3.55 8.54
CA PHE A 56 -10.46 -2.49 8.42
C PHE A 56 -11.08 -1.11 8.59
N ARG A 57 -10.47 -0.28 9.43
CA ARG A 57 -10.77 1.14 9.54
C ARG A 57 -9.88 1.90 8.58
N VAL A 58 -10.46 2.60 7.62
CA VAL A 58 -9.69 3.52 6.76
C VAL A 58 -9.11 4.65 7.62
N VAL A 59 -7.81 4.87 7.48
CA VAL A 59 -7.03 5.92 8.18
C VAL A 59 -6.83 7.12 7.25
N SER A 60 -6.46 6.88 5.99
CA SER A 60 -6.28 7.91 4.96
C SER A 60 -6.42 7.30 3.57
N HIS A 61 -6.65 8.12 2.55
CA HIS A 61 -6.51 7.69 1.16
C HIS A 61 -6.10 8.86 0.26
N VAL A 62 -5.39 8.56 -0.82
CA VAL A 62 -5.05 9.49 -1.89
C VAL A 62 -5.57 8.89 -3.19
N ALA A 63 -6.50 9.57 -3.84
CA ALA A 63 -6.98 9.19 -5.17
C ALA A 63 -5.97 9.64 -6.23
N ASP A 64 -5.72 8.79 -7.21
CA ASP A 64 -4.87 9.07 -8.38
C ASP A 64 -3.50 9.69 -8.02
N ASP A 65 -2.83 9.09 -7.03
CA ASP A 65 -1.54 9.55 -6.53
C ASP A 65 -0.48 9.49 -7.63
N ARG A 66 0.03 10.65 -8.05
CA ARG A 66 1.02 10.79 -9.13
C ARG A 66 2.36 10.19 -8.75
N ASP A 67 2.75 10.25 -7.48
CA ASP A 67 4.00 9.66 -6.99
C ASP A 67 3.89 8.13 -6.94
N CYS A 68 2.66 7.61 -6.96
CA CYS A 68 2.34 6.20 -7.12
C CYS A 68 1.77 5.87 -8.51
N GLY A 69 2.24 6.53 -9.57
CA GLY A 69 1.87 6.16 -10.95
C GLY A 69 0.39 6.35 -11.30
N GLY A 70 -0.31 7.22 -10.57
CA GLY A 70 -1.75 7.48 -10.72
C GLY A 70 -2.64 6.47 -10.01
N HIS A 71 -2.13 5.67 -9.07
CA HIS A 71 -2.94 4.71 -8.31
C HIS A 71 -3.64 5.34 -7.11
N THR A 72 -4.78 4.77 -6.73
CA THR A 72 -5.43 5.15 -5.47
C THR A 72 -4.79 4.38 -4.32
N ILE A 73 -4.21 5.10 -3.37
CA ILE A 73 -3.59 4.53 -2.18
C ILE A 73 -4.57 4.62 -1.01
N TRP A 74 -4.77 3.49 -0.32
CA TRP A 74 -5.59 3.42 0.89
C TRP A 74 -4.72 3.00 2.06
N LEU A 75 -4.65 3.84 3.08
CA LEU A 75 -4.11 3.48 4.38
C LEU A 75 -5.26 3.02 5.26
N ALA A 76 -5.24 1.77 5.72
CA ALA A 76 -6.24 1.22 6.61
C ALA A 76 -5.60 0.43 7.75
N GLN A 77 -6.21 0.48 8.92
CA GLN A 77 -5.79 -0.27 10.09
C GLN A 77 -6.77 -1.43 10.31
N ARG A 78 -6.25 -2.63 10.58
CA ARG A 78 -7.10 -3.74 11.05
C ARG A 78 -7.77 -3.33 12.36
N ILE A 79 -9.09 -3.46 12.40
CA ILE A 79 -9.87 -3.31 13.63
C ILE A 79 -9.70 -4.62 14.38
N ASP A 80 -8.90 -4.59 15.44
CA ASP A 80 -8.80 -5.72 16.36
C ASP A 80 -10.06 -5.74 17.23
N THR A 81 -11.03 -6.56 16.85
CA THR A 81 -12.30 -6.68 17.59
C THR A 81 -12.23 -7.56 18.82
N LEU A 82 -11.07 -8.14 19.15
CA LEU A 82 -10.85 -8.90 20.38
C LEU A 82 -9.50 -8.50 20.98
N GLY A 83 -9.51 -8.22 22.29
CA GLY A 83 -8.32 -7.88 23.07
C GLY A 83 -7.15 -8.79 22.71
N SER A 84 -5.99 -8.16 22.52
CA SER A 84 -4.68 -8.76 22.26
C SER A 84 -4.52 -10.15 22.88
N VAL A 85 -4.86 -11.20 22.13
CA VAL A 85 -4.25 -12.51 22.35
C VAL A 85 -2.88 -12.39 21.72
N GLU A 86 -1.84 -12.35 22.56
CA GLU A 86 -0.44 -12.37 22.15
C GLU A 86 -0.26 -13.42 21.05
N ARG A 87 -0.09 -12.97 19.80
CA ARG A 87 0.44 -13.83 18.76
C ARG A 87 1.95 -13.91 18.99
N SER A 88 2.32 -14.85 19.85
CA SER A 88 3.67 -15.37 19.98
C SER A 88 4.09 -15.96 18.63
N TRP A 89 4.75 -15.16 17.79
CA TRP A 89 5.51 -15.68 16.66
C TRP A 89 6.70 -16.45 17.22
N ARG A 90 6.68 -17.79 17.07
CA ARG A 90 7.88 -18.62 17.13
C ARG A 90 8.48 -18.71 15.74
#